data_AF-A0A918F9L5-F1
#
_entry.id   AF-A0A918F9L5-F1
#
_cell.length_a   1.000
_cell.length_b   1.000
_cell.length_c   1.000
_cell.angle_alpha   90.00
_cell.angle_beta   90.00
_cell.angle_gamma   90.00
#
_symmetry.space_group_name_H-M   'P 1'
#
loop_
_entity.id
_entity.type
_entity.pdbx_description
1 polymer ?
#
loop_
_entity_poly.entity_id
_entity_poly.type
_entity_poly.pdbx_seq_one_letter_code
_entity_poly.pdbx_strand_id
1 'polypeptide(L)'
;MIGAIPYLSRPRVLNMETPASYAQRLAQANGESDLHVAAYLRGLQHSHDGGDDARLLIYVQEKGLVESARFHWEAKLRAHQDGSCHPCCTMGLESRVGCSRCAHGEPYPQVPHLGGNVCLRHRRWTAPGVAATEQRSVSPAHVNAERKYRRLLARDRISARLHMEVRDILRRISRGSHSDADYLLFPVLVRLIGLITAPWFIADYFNPLRSFERRWELLLTETQHRVPENAELVAQHLALLLRPVAASAATRSAAAGAWAHDLDVTAASTAWSQIQGPFQHFGGYLKAVGFTVETLADHTAAFIHHNGELGLTRSELPSVNGSAQVICRNGHVRQTHRATVMTAYRNQRVNCRVCSMRELVIGVNDLATLFPQFVKWFDVPENGCNPSETLGGGARKYHWKCDNGHRFRRTIWVMQQTQGRCGICTGRTADEGVNTLDVTHPDLAPRLHPTRNSLSASQIKHTSPRTMWWLCDEGHAYQLPVIVRVKMTTAGCGKCTNRHTIPGKNDIAEVAPHLVPEFDVEKNGITPDRVHAGTARVLWWVCPKGHSYPASARFRVHRGTGCSVCNNKRLVEGVNDLATRFPETVIDWADSNPLPPNKVMNLSVPIDWLCQKGHTEQTTTRVRAKRGCKEC
;
A
#
# COMPACT_ATOMS: atom_id res chain seq x y z
N MET A 1 -12.35 -7.53 -74.28
CA MET A 1 -11.29 -6.52 -74.48
C MET A 1 -11.95 -5.15 -74.58
N ILE A 2 -11.98 -4.37 -73.50
CA ILE A 2 -12.30 -2.95 -73.56
C ILE A 2 -10.97 -2.26 -73.81
N GLY A 3 -10.73 -1.87 -75.07
CA GLY A 3 -9.53 -1.14 -75.48
C GLY A 3 -9.39 0.15 -74.68
N ALA A 4 -8.17 0.44 -74.23
CA ALA A 4 -7.85 1.65 -73.50
C ALA A 4 -8.22 2.87 -74.35
N ILE A 5 -9.17 3.67 -73.90
CA ILE A 5 -9.45 5.00 -74.45
C ILE A 5 -8.31 5.90 -73.95
N PRO A 6 -7.45 6.45 -74.81
CA PRO A 6 -6.48 7.45 -74.39
C PRO A 6 -7.22 8.79 -74.25
N TYR A 7 -7.46 9.23 -73.01
CA TYR A 7 -8.01 10.57 -72.73
C TYR A 7 -7.12 11.65 -73.37
N LEU A 8 -7.71 12.49 -74.24
CA LEU A 8 -7.05 13.58 -74.96
C LEU A 8 -6.70 14.76 -74.03
N SER A 9 -7.62 15.09 -73.12
CA SER A 9 -7.43 16.10 -72.08
C SER A 9 -7.09 15.43 -70.75
N ARG A 10 -5.96 15.82 -70.13
CA ARG A 10 -5.55 15.32 -68.81
C ARG A 10 -5.52 16.49 -67.82
N PRO A 11 -6.65 16.83 -67.16
CA PRO A 11 -6.65 17.87 -66.15
C PRO A 11 -5.64 17.52 -65.05
N ARG A 12 -4.99 18.55 -64.49
CA ARG A 12 -4.06 18.37 -63.38
C ARG A 12 -4.82 17.85 -62.14
N VAL A 13 -4.24 16.87 -61.45
CA VAL A 13 -4.71 16.41 -60.12
C VAL A 13 -4.58 17.57 -59.13
N LEU A 14 -5.68 17.89 -58.44
CA LEU A 14 -5.70 18.93 -57.42
C LEU A 14 -5.23 18.37 -56.06
N ASN A 15 -4.77 19.25 -55.18
CA ASN A 15 -4.21 18.85 -53.89
C ASN A 15 -5.24 18.08 -53.03
N MET A 16 -4.89 16.87 -52.59
CA MET A 16 -5.75 15.98 -51.78
C MET A 16 -7.09 15.60 -52.44
N GLU A 17 -7.23 15.77 -53.75
CA GLU A 17 -8.45 15.44 -54.48
C GLU A 17 -8.79 13.93 -54.40
N THR A 18 -10.08 13.60 -54.28
CA THR A 18 -10.50 12.19 -54.30
C THR A 18 -10.38 11.58 -55.71
N PRO A 19 -10.07 10.28 -55.83
CA PRO A 19 -10.06 9.60 -57.12
C PRO A 19 -11.36 9.76 -57.91
N ALA A 20 -12.52 9.67 -57.23
CA ALA A 20 -13.83 9.88 -57.84
C ALA A 20 -14.00 11.31 -58.39
N SER A 21 -13.59 12.34 -57.64
CA SER A 21 -13.60 13.74 -58.10
C SER A 21 -12.71 13.94 -59.33
N TYR A 22 -11.52 13.35 -59.32
CA TYR A 22 -10.59 13.43 -60.46
C TYR A 22 -11.17 12.76 -61.70
N ALA A 23 -11.75 11.56 -61.55
CA ALA A 23 -12.37 10.81 -62.64
C ALA A 23 -13.54 11.58 -63.27
N GLN A 24 -14.35 12.24 -62.46
CA GLN A 24 -15.46 13.07 -62.96
C GLN A 24 -14.96 14.28 -63.75
N ARG A 25 -13.95 15.00 -63.26
CA ARG A 25 -13.34 16.11 -64.02
C ARG A 25 -12.64 15.65 -65.29
N LEU A 26 -12.01 14.47 -65.26
CA LEU A 26 -11.39 13.86 -66.43
C LEU A 26 -12.44 13.52 -67.49
N ALA A 27 -13.54 12.88 -67.11
CA ALA A 27 -14.66 12.58 -68.00
C ALA A 27 -15.25 13.86 -68.61
N GLN A 28 -15.52 14.86 -67.79
CA GLN A 28 -16.04 16.16 -68.25
C GLN A 28 -15.07 16.84 -69.24
N ALA A 29 -13.76 16.85 -68.94
CA ALA A 29 -12.75 17.45 -69.81
C ALA A 29 -12.58 16.74 -71.17
N ASN A 30 -13.08 15.51 -71.28
CA ASN A 30 -13.06 14.71 -72.52
C ASN A 30 -14.46 14.53 -73.13
N GLY A 31 -15.48 15.24 -72.62
CA GLY A 31 -16.85 15.17 -73.16
C GLY A 31 -17.57 13.85 -72.90
N GLU A 32 -17.13 13.07 -71.91
CA GLU A 32 -17.79 11.84 -71.48
C GLU A 32 -18.98 12.13 -70.55
N SER A 33 -20.02 11.29 -70.63
CA SER A 33 -21.20 11.42 -69.77
C SER A 33 -20.97 10.85 -68.37
N ASP A 34 -21.76 11.32 -67.39
CA ASP A 34 -21.77 10.77 -66.03
C ASP A 34 -22.05 9.25 -66.00
N LEU A 35 -22.73 8.71 -67.02
CA LEU A 35 -22.98 7.28 -67.17
C LEU A 35 -21.69 6.48 -67.40
N HIS A 36 -20.70 7.05 -68.07
CA HIS A 36 -19.39 6.42 -68.28
C HIS A 36 -18.62 6.34 -66.95
N VAL A 37 -18.62 7.43 -66.18
CA VAL A 37 -18.03 7.49 -64.83
C VAL A 37 -18.72 6.50 -63.89
N ALA A 38 -20.06 6.45 -63.91
CA ALA A 38 -20.84 5.55 -63.07
C ALA A 38 -20.70 4.08 -63.48
N ALA A 39 -20.60 3.76 -64.78
CA ALA A 39 -20.35 2.40 -65.26
C ALA A 39 -18.96 1.91 -64.82
N TYR A 40 -17.97 2.80 -64.86
CA TYR A 40 -16.63 2.54 -64.37
C TYR A 40 -16.59 2.32 -62.85
N LEU A 41 -17.23 3.20 -62.06
CA LEU A 41 -17.38 3.07 -60.61
C LEU A 41 -18.10 1.76 -60.21
N ARG A 42 -19.18 1.38 -60.90
CA ARG A 42 -19.92 0.12 -60.65
C ARG A 42 -19.09 -1.14 -60.94
N GLY A 43 -18.20 -1.08 -61.93
CA GLY A 43 -17.27 -2.19 -62.22
C GLY A 43 -16.29 -2.48 -61.09
N LEU A 44 -15.99 -1.48 -60.25
CA LEU A 44 -15.08 -1.62 -59.10
C LEU A 44 -15.77 -2.19 -57.85
N GLN A 45 -17.08 -1.98 -57.69
CA GLN A 45 -17.90 -2.45 -56.56
C GLN A 45 -18.04 -3.99 -56.48
N HIS A 46 -17.79 -4.71 -57.59
CA HIS A 46 -17.96 -6.17 -57.67
C HIS A 46 -16.68 -6.97 -57.36
N SER A 47 -15.63 -6.33 -56.84
CA SER A 47 -14.39 -7.00 -56.42
C SER A 47 -14.29 -7.05 -54.89
N HIS A 48 -13.68 -8.10 -54.33
CA HIS A 48 -13.78 -8.44 -52.90
C HIS A 48 -12.65 -7.88 -51.99
N ASP A 49 -11.54 -7.35 -52.52
CA ASP A 49 -10.40 -6.84 -51.71
C ASP A 49 -10.19 -5.30 -51.67
N GLY A 50 -10.86 -4.57 -50.75
CA GLY A 50 -10.64 -3.12 -50.50
C GLY A 50 -11.80 -2.15 -50.83
N GLY A 51 -11.77 -0.92 -50.28
CA GLY A 51 -12.81 0.11 -50.52
C GLY A 51 -12.74 0.77 -51.91
N ASP A 52 -13.90 1.21 -52.43
CA ASP A 52 -14.10 1.69 -53.82
C ASP A 52 -13.05 2.71 -54.29
N ASP A 53 -12.68 3.70 -53.46
CA ASP A 53 -11.72 4.76 -53.79
C ASP A 53 -10.26 4.26 -53.99
N ALA A 54 -9.85 3.22 -53.26
CA ALA A 54 -8.48 2.71 -53.31
C ALA A 54 -8.20 1.92 -54.59
N ARG A 55 -9.21 1.22 -55.12
CA ARG A 55 -9.10 0.48 -56.38
C ARG A 55 -9.17 1.40 -57.58
N LEU A 56 -9.97 2.46 -57.46
CA LEU A 56 -10.06 3.51 -58.47
C LEU A 56 -8.71 4.19 -58.70
N LEU A 57 -7.94 4.37 -57.62
CA LEU A 57 -6.57 4.89 -57.66
C LEU A 57 -5.61 3.96 -58.41
N ILE A 58 -5.64 2.66 -58.12
CA ILE A 58 -4.80 1.65 -58.79
C ILE A 58 -5.06 1.68 -60.30
N TYR A 59 -6.32 1.70 -60.71
CA TYR A 59 -6.69 1.79 -62.13
C TYR A 59 -6.19 3.07 -62.80
N VAL A 60 -6.38 4.24 -62.17
CA VAL A 60 -5.93 5.53 -62.72
C VAL A 60 -4.40 5.55 -62.91
N GLN A 61 -3.66 4.88 -62.03
CA GLN A 61 -2.21 4.72 -62.11
C GLN A 61 -1.80 3.71 -63.20
N GLU A 62 -2.41 2.52 -63.23
CA GLU A 62 -2.12 1.46 -64.20
C GLU A 62 -2.39 1.87 -65.66
N LYS A 63 -3.36 2.77 -65.87
CA LYS A 63 -3.67 3.31 -67.20
C LYS A 63 -2.79 4.48 -67.62
N GLY A 64 -1.80 4.87 -66.82
CA GLY A 64 -0.88 5.96 -67.13
C GLY A 64 -1.58 7.32 -67.27
N LEU A 65 -2.74 7.49 -66.65
CA LEU A 65 -3.57 8.70 -66.74
C LEU A 65 -3.03 9.85 -65.87
N VAL A 66 -2.06 9.53 -65.00
CA VAL A 66 -1.38 10.47 -64.12
C VAL A 66 0.12 10.20 -64.22
N GLU A 67 0.86 11.11 -64.87
CA GLU A 67 2.30 10.92 -65.19
C GLU A 67 3.24 11.01 -63.98
N SER A 68 2.83 11.67 -62.89
CA SER A 68 3.69 11.80 -61.68
C SER A 68 2.97 12.29 -60.41
N ALA A 69 1.66 12.49 -60.43
CA ALA A 69 0.99 13.09 -59.27
C ALA A 69 0.73 12.04 -58.19
N ARG A 70 1.50 12.15 -57.12
CA ARG A 70 1.10 11.72 -55.78
C ARG A 70 -0.30 12.30 -55.54
N PHE A 71 -1.38 11.53 -55.76
CA PHE A 71 -2.54 11.67 -54.89
C PHE A 71 -1.92 11.56 -53.50
N HIS A 72 -1.79 12.67 -52.77
CA HIS A 72 -1.06 12.69 -51.49
C HIS A 72 -1.91 11.96 -50.44
N TRP A 73 -2.13 10.67 -50.61
CA TRP A 73 -2.84 9.80 -49.68
C TRP A 73 -1.93 9.33 -48.54
N GLU A 74 -0.63 9.66 -48.56
CA GLU A 74 0.30 9.39 -47.46
C GLU A 74 -0.10 10.06 -46.13
N ALA A 75 -1.15 10.88 -46.12
CA ALA A 75 -1.96 11.06 -44.93
C ALA A 75 -2.94 9.89 -44.78
N LYS A 76 -2.46 8.65 -44.62
CA LYS A 76 -3.21 7.74 -43.73
C LYS A 76 -3.35 8.56 -42.46
N LEU A 77 -4.59 8.91 -42.08
CA LEU A 77 -4.89 9.32 -40.70
C LEU A 77 -4.17 8.29 -39.86
N ARG A 78 -3.01 8.66 -39.28
CA ARG A 78 -2.02 7.66 -38.88
C ARG A 78 -2.74 6.69 -37.97
N ALA A 79 -2.93 5.51 -38.52
CA ALA A 79 -3.45 4.38 -37.81
C ALA A 79 -2.49 4.10 -36.67
N HIS A 80 -3.00 3.50 -35.61
CA HIS A 80 -2.19 2.92 -34.55
C HIS A 80 -1.01 2.11 -35.18
N GLN A 81 0.04 1.82 -34.41
CA GLN A 81 1.22 1.09 -34.93
C GLN A 81 0.86 -0.23 -35.64
N ASP A 82 -0.30 -0.81 -35.34
CA ASP A 82 -0.88 -2.01 -35.95
C ASP A 82 -1.69 -1.77 -37.25
N GLY A 83 -1.79 -0.55 -37.74
CA GLY A 83 -2.55 -0.21 -38.94
C GLY A 83 -4.06 -0.03 -38.73
N SER A 84 -4.57 -0.12 -37.50
CA SER A 84 -5.98 0.13 -37.16
C SER A 84 -6.31 1.62 -36.97
N CYS A 85 -7.56 2.03 -37.25
CA CYS A 85 -8.06 3.38 -37.03
C CYS A 85 -9.45 3.32 -36.39
N HIS A 86 -9.67 4.04 -35.28
CA HIS A 86 -10.97 4.10 -34.61
C HIS A 86 -11.82 5.25 -35.15
N PRO A 87 -13.18 5.18 -35.09
CA PRO A 87 -14.07 6.28 -35.53
C PRO A 87 -13.73 7.64 -34.89
N CYS A 88 -13.22 7.66 -33.65
CA CYS A 88 -12.78 8.88 -32.97
C CYS A 88 -11.54 9.55 -33.59
N CYS A 89 -10.81 8.87 -34.49
CA CYS A 89 -9.65 9.40 -35.21
C CYS A 89 -10.05 10.15 -36.48
N THR A 90 -11.26 9.91 -36.99
CA THR A 90 -11.79 10.48 -38.24
C THR A 90 -13.01 11.38 -38.00
N MET A 91 -13.63 11.30 -36.82
CA MET A 91 -14.76 12.12 -36.40
C MET A 91 -14.46 13.61 -36.58
N GLY A 92 -15.35 14.31 -37.29
CA GLY A 92 -15.18 15.74 -37.60
C GLY A 92 -14.30 16.06 -38.82
N LEU A 93 -13.86 15.06 -39.60
CA LEU A 93 -13.10 15.22 -40.86
C LEU A 93 -13.89 14.80 -42.11
N GLU A 94 -15.21 14.63 -41.98
CA GLU A 94 -16.01 13.72 -42.83
C GLU A 94 -16.41 14.31 -44.18
N SER A 95 -16.54 15.63 -44.28
CA SER A 95 -16.71 16.33 -45.56
C SER A 95 -15.64 17.40 -45.72
N ARG A 96 -14.86 17.31 -46.81
CA ARG A 96 -13.83 18.29 -47.16
C ARG A 96 -13.96 18.69 -48.61
N VAL A 97 -14.05 19.99 -48.85
CA VAL A 97 -14.05 20.57 -50.20
C VAL A 97 -12.83 21.47 -50.34
N GLY A 98 -12.06 21.27 -51.40
CA GLY A 98 -10.88 22.08 -51.63
C GLY A 98 -11.20 23.52 -52.05
N CYS A 99 -10.19 24.37 -52.14
CA CYS A 99 -10.41 25.79 -52.41
C CYS A 99 -11.09 26.03 -53.76
N SER A 100 -12.28 26.66 -53.76
CA SER A 100 -13.07 26.91 -54.98
C SER A 100 -12.30 27.74 -56.01
N ARG A 101 -11.46 28.68 -55.58
CA ARG A 101 -10.59 29.45 -56.49
C ARG A 101 -9.45 28.63 -57.12
N CYS A 102 -8.99 27.55 -56.47
CA CYS A 102 -8.03 26.64 -57.09
C CYS A 102 -8.66 25.79 -58.18
N ALA A 103 -9.97 25.54 -58.08
CA ALA A 103 -10.75 24.76 -59.05
C ALA A 103 -11.65 25.65 -59.92
N HIS A 104 -11.34 26.95 -60.03
CA HIS A 104 -12.06 27.89 -60.91
C HIS A 104 -13.58 27.98 -60.69
N GLY A 105 -14.04 27.76 -59.46
CA GLY A 105 -15.45 27.85 -59.07
C GLY A 105 -16.07 26.49 -58.75
N GLU A 106 -15.51 25.41 -59.30
CA GLU A 106 -16.06 24.06 -59.13
C GLU A 106 -15.73 23.48 -57.74
N PRO A 107 -16.72 22.87 -57.04
CA PRO A 107 -16.46 22.13 -55.82
C PRO A 107 -15.73 20.82 -56.14
N TYR A 108 -14.57 20.58 -55.51
CA TYR A 108 -13.88 19.28 -55.61
C TYR A 108 -13.70 18.66 -54.22
N PRO A 109 -14.29 17.47 -53.98
CA PRO A 109 -14.07 16.72 -52.76
C PRO A 109 -12.58 16.39 -52.54
N GLN A 110 -12.16 16.48 -51.28
CA GLN A 110 -10.84 16.07 -50.84
C GLN A 110 -10.94 14.83 -49.96
N VAL A 111 -9.91 13.97 -49.99
CA VAL A 111 -9.80 12.87 -49.04
C VAL A 111 -9.78 13.41 -47.61
N PRO A 112 -10.45 12.77 -46.64
CA PRO A 112 -10.40 13.18 -45.24
C PRO A 112 -8.97 13.27 -44.72
N HIS A 113 -8.57 14.43 -44.22
CA HIS A 113 -7.21 14.66 -43.74
C HIS A 113 -7.15 15.75 -42.66
N LEU A 114 -6.06 15.71 -41.90
CA LEU A 114 -5.71 16.72 -40.90
C LEU A 114 -4.79 17.76 -41.55
N GLY A 115 -5.32 18.90 -41.98
CA GLY A 115 -4.54 19.94 -42.67
C GLY A 115 -5.38 20.78 -43.62
N GLY A 116 -4.76 21.75 -44.29
CA GLY A 116 -5.40 22.47 -45.40
C GLY A 116 -6.62 23.30 -44.99
N ASN A 117 -6.68 23.77 -43.74
CA ASN A 117 -7.81 24.56 -43.24
C ASN A 117 -7.85 25.96 -43.84
N VAL A 118 -6.70 26.45 -44.32
CA VAL A 118 -6.58 27.67 -45.11
C VAL A 118 -5.85 27.37 -46.42
N CYS A 119 -6.46 27.78 -47.52
CA CYS A 119 -5.77 27.87 -48.80
C CYS A 119 -4.77 29.02 -48.77
N LEU A 120 -3.48 28.72 -48.64
CA LEU A 120 -2.43 29.74 -48.57
C LEU A 120 -2.28 30.56 -49.87
N ARG A 121 -2.61 29.97 -51.03
CA ARG A 121 -2.53 30.63 -52.34
C ARG A 121 -3.59 31.71 -52.48
N HIS A 122 -4.83 31.41 -52.13
CA HIS A 122 -5.97 32.31 -52.31
C HIS A 122 -6.45 32.97 -51.01
N ARG A 123 -5.81 32.66 -49.88
CA ARG A 123 -6.15 33.12 -48.52
C ARG A 123 -7.63 32.90 -48.20
N ARG A 124 -8.10 31.67 -48.35
CA ARG A 124 -9.49 31.27 -48.10
C ARG A 124 -9.62 30.17 -47.06
N TRP A 125 -10.69 30.21 -46.28
CA TRP A 125 -11.04 29.19 -45.30
C TRP A 125 -11.62 27.97 -46.02
N THR A 126 -11.03 26.80 -45.76
CA THR A 126 -11.29 25.51 -46.44
C THR A 126 -11.25 24.34 -45.44
N ALA A 127 -11.65 24.61 -44.19
CA ALA A 127 -11.66 23.61 -43.12
C ALA A 127 -12.74 22.53 -43.34
N PRO A 128 -12.70 21.42 -42.58
CA PRO A 128 -13.76 20.40 -42.62
C PRO A 128 -15.15 21.00 -42.42
N GLY A 129 -16.13 20.47 -43.14
CA GLY A 129 -17.53 20.88 -43.04
C GLY A 129 -17.89 22.18 -43.78
N VAL A 130 -16.92 22.90 -44.37
CA VAL A 130 -17.17 24.14 -45.10
C VAL A 130 -17.50 23.85 -46.56
N ALA A 131 -18.71 24.22 -47.01
CA ALA A 131 -19.09 24.08 -48.41
C ALA A 131 -18.32 25.06 -49.32
N ALA A 132 -18.20 24.76 -50.62
CA ALA A 132 -17.49 25.62 -51.58
C ALA A 132 -18.03 27.06 -51.63
N THR A 133 -19.34 27.22 -51.46
CA THR A 133 -20.07 28.49 -51.43
C THR A 133 -19.85 29.29 -50.16
N GLU A 134 -19.53 28.61 -49.05
CA GLU A 134 -19.32 29.20 -47.72
C GLU A 134 -17.86 29.61 -47.47
N GLN A 135 -16.95 29.21 -48.36
CA GLN A 135 -15.55 29.61 -48.27
C GLN A 135 -15.44 31.13 -48.27
N ARG A 136 -14.66 31.67 -47.33
CA ARG A 136 -14.47 33.13 -47.17
C ARG A 136 -12.99 33.49 -47.14
N SER A 137 -12.68 34.77 -47.38
CA SER A 137 -11.32 35.29 -47.23
C SER A 137 -10.87 35.22 -45.78
N VAL A 138 -9.56 35.08 -45.54
CA VAL A 138 -9.00 34.98 -44.19
C VAL A 138 -7.98 36.09 -43.92
N SER A 139 -7.85 36.46 -42.66
CA SER A 139 -6.87 37.46 -42.21
C SER A 139 -5.42 36.93 -42.20
N PRO A 140 -4.40 37.80 -42.13
CA PRO A 140 -3.00 37.37 -41.96
C PRO A 140 -2.76 36.44 -40.76
N ALA A 141 -3.54 36.60 -39.68
CA ALA A 141 -3.47 35.72 -38.51
C ALA A 141 -3.81 34.26 -38.85
N HIS A 142 -4.82 34.02 -39.70
CA HIS A 142 -5.18 32.68 -40.17
C HIS A 142 -4.11 32.08 -41.08
N VAL A 143 -3.52 32.89 -41.96
CA VAL A 143 -2.41 32.46 -42.82
C VAL A 143 -1.20 32.02 -41.97
N ASN A 144 -0.86 32.81 -40.94
CA ASN A 144 0.23 32.47 -40.01
C ASN A 144 -0.09 31.23 -39.18
N ALA A 145 -1.35 31.10 -38.73
CA ALA A 145 -1.83 29.92 -38.02
C ALA A 145 -1.71 28.67 -38.89
N GLU A 146 -2.17 28.68 -40.14
CA GLU A 146 -2.06 27.55 -41.06
C GLU A 146 -0.59 27.14 -41.30
N ARG A 147 0.31 28.12 -41.50
CA ARG A 147 1.75 27.83 -41.63
C ARG A 147 2.33 27.17 -40.37
N LYS A 148 1.91 27.60 -39.18
CA LYS A 148 2.32 26.98 -37.91
C LYS A 148 1.69 25.59 -37.74
N TYR A 149 0.43 25.42 -38.11
CA TYR A 149 -0.29 24.17 -38.07
C TYR A 149 0.36 23.10 -38.94
N ARG A 150 0.68 23.42 -40.20
CA ARG A 150 1.44 22.52 -41.10
C ARG A 150 2.81 22.15 -40.54
N ARG A 151 3.50 23.08 -39.87
CA ARG A 151 4.79 22.83 -39.20
C ARG A 151 4.67 21.91 -37.98
N LEU A 152 3.54 21.94 -37.28
CA LEU A 152 3.25 21.03 -36.17
C LEU A 152 2.92 19.63 -36.70
N LEU A 153 2.11 19.54 -37.75
CA LEU A 153 1.78 18.29 -38.46
C LEU A 153 3.04 17.60 -39.00
N ALA A 154 3.90 18.34 -39.70
CA ALA A 154 5.14 17.80 -40.27
C ALA A 154 6.15 17.31 -39.22
N ARG A 155 5.98 17.68 -37.95
CA ARG A 155 6.79 17.24 -36.81
C ARG A 155 6.07 16.24 -35.91
N ASP A 156 4.90 15.73 -36.34
CA ASP A 156 4.07 14.81 -35.57
C ASP A 156 3.67 15.31 -34.18
N ARG A 157 3.59 16.63 -34.02
CA ARG A 157 3.24 17.28 -32.75
C ARG A 157 1.74 17.49 -32.56
N ILE A 158 0.91 17.09 -33.52
CA ILE A 158 -0.54 17.24 -33.45
C ILE A 158 -1.23 16.04 -34.10
N SER A 159 -2.21 15.49 -33.39
CA SER A 159 -3.11 14.43 -33.87
C SER A 159 -4.50 15.00 -34.15
N ALA A 160 -5.33 14.23 -34.89
CA ALA A 160 -6.72 14.62 -35.15
C ALA A 160 -7.48 14.76 -33.83
N ARG A 161 -7.29 13.82 -32.90
CA ARG A 161 -7.88 13.88 -31.56
C ARG A 161 -7.47 15.15 -30.80
N LEU A 162 -6.17 15.47 -30.74
CA LEU A 162 -5.70 16.65 -30.03
C LEU A 162 -6.29 17.93 -30.61
N HIS A 163 -6.42 18.01 -31.94
CA HIS A 163 -7.13 19.12 -32.58
C HIS A 163 -8.57 19.21 -32.08
N MET A 164 -9.33 18.12 -32.19
CA MET A 164 -10.76 18.10 -31.85
C MET A 164 -10.98 18.47 -30.38
N GLU A 165 -10.18 17.95 -29.45
CA GLU A 165 -10.28 18.27 -28.03
C GLU A 165 -10.07 19.76 -27.75
N VAL A 166 -8.99 20.35 -28.30
CA VAL A 166 -8.71 21.78 -28.09
C VAL A 166 -9.76 22.66 -28.78
N ARG A 167 -10.25 22.26 -29.96
CA ARG A 167 -11.36 22.92 -30.66
C ARG A 167 -12.61 22.93 -29.80
N ASP A 168 -12.98 21.78 -29.25
CA ASP A 168 -14.21 21.63 -28.48
C ASP A 168 -14.14 22.39 -27.14
N ILE A 169 -12.97 22.43 -26.49
CA ILE A 169 -12.72 23.29 -25.33
C ILE A 169 -13.01 24.75 -25.69
N LEU A 170 -12.45 25.24 -26.79
CA LEU A 170 -12.63 26.63 -27.22
C LEU A 170 -14.08 26.93 -27.61
N ARG A 171 -14.73 26.03 -28.37
CA ARG A 171 -16.15 26.18 -28.76
C ARG A 171 -17.08 26.26 -27.56
N ARG A 172 -16.86 25.45 -26.51
CA ARG A 172 -17.71 25.45 -25.31
C ARG A 172 -17.62 26.77 -24.54
N ILE A 173 -16.43 27.36 -24.51
CA ILE A 173 -16.14 28.59 -23.77
C ILE A 173 -16.60 29.82 -24.56
N SER A 174 -16.40 29.81 -25.88
CA SER A 174 -16.84 30.86 -26.78
C SER A 174 -18.31 30.65 -27.17
N ARG A 175 -19.25 31.32 -26.48
CA ARG A 175 -20.72 31.24 -26.67
C ARG A 175 -21.23 31.69 -28.06
N GLY A 176 -20.78 31.06 -29.16
CA GLY A 176 -21.10 31.43 -30.54
C GLY A 176 -21.68 30.28 -31.38
N SER A 177 -22.30 30.64 -32.52
CA SER A 177 -22.80 29.68 -33.52
C SER A 177 -21.70 28.74 -34.00
N HIS A 178 -22.02 27.44 -34.11
CA HIS A 178 -21.09 26.39 -34.54
C HIS A 178 -20.52 26.61 -35.95
N SER A 179 -21.21 27.33 -36.84
CA SER A 179 -20.79 27.53 -38.24
C SER A 179 -19.58 28.46 -38.40
N ASP A 180 -19.49 29.51 -37.57
CA ASP A 180 -18.41 30.51 -37.65
C ASP A 180 -17.35 30.37 -36.55
N ALA A 181 -17.63 29.57 -35.51
CA ALA A 181 -16.73 29.36 -34.38
C ALA A 181 -15.36 28.82 -34.81
N ASP A 182 -15.29 27.83 -35.70
CA ASP A 182 -13.99 27.24 -36.09
C ASP A 182 -13.12 28.21 -36.87
N TYR A 183 -13.73 29.02 -37.73
CA TYR A 183 -13.03 30.07 -38.45
C TYR A 183 -12.38 31.02 -37.45
N LEU A 184 -13.15 31.60 -36.53
CA LEU A 184 -12.68 32.59 -35.56
C LEU A 184 -11.64 32.01 -34.58
N LEU A 185 -11.83 30.76 -34.14
CA LEU A 185 -11.00 30.12 -33.13
C LEU A 185 -9.72 29.49 -33.69
N PHE A 186 -9.62 29.29 -35.00
CA PHE A 186 -8.47 28.58 -35.58
C PHE A 186 -7.11 29.19 -35.20
N PRO A 187 -6.87 30.52 -35.28
CA PRO A 187 -5.60 31.09 -34.84
C PRO A 187 -5.30 30.85 -33.36
N VAL A 188 -6.33 30.85 -32.51
CA VAL A 188 -6.21 30.59 -31.06
C VAL A 188 -5.86 29.12 -30.81
N LEU A 189 -6.60 28.20 -31.44
CA LEU A 189 -6.38 26.76 -31.38
C LEU A 189 -4.93 26.41 -31.72
N VAL A 190 -4.39 26.96 -32.81
CA VAL A 190 -3.00 26.69 -33.21
C VAL A 190 -1.98 27.25 -32.21
N ARG A 191 -2.27 28.38 -31.54
CA ARG A 191 -1.40 28.91 -30.48
C ARG A 191 -1.38 27.99 -29.26
N LEU A 192 -2.55 27.52 -28.82
CA LEU A 192 -2.69 26.62 -27.68
C LEU A 192 -2.06 25.26 -27.93
N ILE A 193 -2.37 24.61 -29.06
CA ILE A 193 -1.73 23.34 -29.44
C ILE A 193 -0.21 23.54 -29.54
N GLY A 194 0.24 24.64 -30.14
CA GLY A 194 1.65 24.96 -30.23
C GLY A 194 2.36 25.14 -28.87
N LEU A 195 1.64 25.62 -27.84
CA LEU A 195 2.12 25.73 -26.47
C LEU A 195 2.21 24.35 -25.82
N ILE A 196 1.10 23.63 -25.74
CA ILE A 196 1.01 22.39 -24.95
C ILE A 196 1.84 21.24 -25.54
N THR A 197 2.20 21.35 -26.81
CA THR A 197 3.08 20.40 -27.51
C THR A 197 4.54 20.86 -27.53
N ALA A 198 4.88 22.03 -26.96
CA ALA A 198 6.23 22.58 -27.03
C ALA A 198 7.21 21.75 -26.17
N PRO A 199 8.40 21.40 -26.67
CA PRO A 199 9.35 20.60 -25.91
C PRO A 199 9.67 21.17 -24.53
N TRP A 200 9.90 22.50 -24.45
CA TRP A 200 10.16 23.18 -23.18
C TRP A 200 8.95 23.12 -22.23
N PHE A 201 7.73 23.27 -22.76
CA PHE A 201 6.51 23.24 -21.96
C PHE A 201 6.28 21.83 -21.44
N ILE A 202 6.44 20.82 -22.29
CA ILE A 202 6.33 19.41 -21.90
C ILE A 202 7.37 19.10 -20.82
N ALA A 203 8.63 19.50 -21.03
CA ALA A 203 9.71 19.25 -20.09
C ALA A 203 9.47 19.90 -18.71
N ASP A 204 8.85 21.08 -18.67
CA ASP A 204 8.62 21.82 -17.42
C ASP A 204 7.29 21.43 -16.74
N TYR A 205 6.19 21.39 -17.50
CA TYR A 205 4.85 21.09 -16.99
C TYR A 205 4.71 19.65 -16.48
N PHE A 206 5.37 18.68 -17.13
CA PHE A 206 5.32 17.28 -16.72
C PHE A 206 6.48 16.86 -15.80
N ASN A 207 7.38 17.77 -15.43
CA ASN A 207 8.47 17.49 -14.51
C ASN A 207 7.92 17.01 -13.15
N PRO A 208 8.19 15.76 -12.72
CA PRO A 208 7.63 15.21 -11.50
C PRO A 208 8.11 15.93 -10.22
N LEU A 209 9.26 16.61 -10.25
CA LEU A 209 9.79 17.39 -9.13
C LEU A 209 9.06 18.73 -8.93
N ARG A 210 8.31 19.20 -9.94
CA ARG A 210 7.59 20.46 -9.85
C ARG A 210 6.29 20.28 -9.05
N SER A 211 5.98 21.22 -8.15
CA SER A 211 4.70 21.22 -7.42
C SER A 211 3.51 21.42 -8.35
N PHE A 212 2.34 20.93 -7.97
CA PHE A 212 1.14 21.11 -8.80
C PHE A 212 0.73 22.57 -8.92
N GLU A 213 0.95 23.39 -7.90
CA GLU A 213 0.69 24.84 -7.91
C GLU A 213 1.56 25.54 -8.96
N ARG A 214 2.86 25.20 -9.01
CA ARG A 214 3.78 25.77 -10.02
C ARG A 214 3.46 25.32 -11.44
N ARG A 215 2.97 24.08 -11.62
CA ARG A 215 2.49 23.61 -12.94
C ARG A 215 1.22 24.35 -13.37
N TRP A 216 0.30 24.56 -12.43
CA TRP A 216 -0.92 25.32 -12.67
C TRP A 216 -0.60 26.77 -13.04
N GLU A 217 0.27 27.43 -12.27
CA GLU A 217 0.76 28.79 -12.55
C GLU A 217 1.35 28.89 -13.96
N LEU A 218 2.25 27.98 -14.34
CA LEU A 218 2.82 27.94 -15.70
C LEU A 218 1.73 27.87 -16.77
N LEU A 219 0.80 26.92 -16.65
CA LEU A 219 -0.25 26.72 -17.65
C LEU A 219 -1.19 27.93 -17.72
N LEU A 220 -1.58 28.49 -16.58
CA LEU A 220 -2.46 29.64 -16.52
C LEU A 220 -1.80 30.87 -17.15
N THR A 221 -0.56 31.20 -16.76
CA THR A 221 0.19 32.33 -17.32
C THR A 221 0.38 32.19 -18.83
N GLU A 222 0.80 31.02 -19.29
CA GLU A 222 1.00 30.79 -20.73
C GLU A 222 -0.30 30.79 -21.53
N THR A 223 -1.41 30.38 -20.91
CA THR A 223 -2.75 30.47 -21.52
C THR A 223 -3.21 31.92 -21.60
N GLN A 224 -3.07 32.70 -20.51
CA GLN A 224 -3.40 34.14 -20.47
C GLN A 224 -2.68 34.94 -21.55
N HIS A 225 -1.39 34.67 -21.78
CA HIS A 225 -0.62 35.32 -22.86
C HIS A 225 -1.16 35.05 -24.27
N ARG A 226 -1.89 33.95 -24.49
CA ARG A 226 -2.34 33.51 -25.82
C ARG A 226 -3.84 33.70 -26.04
N VAL A 227 -4.61 33.63 -24.96
CA VAL A 227 -6.07 33.67 -24.88
C VAL A 227 -6.45 34.47 -23.62
N PRO A 228 -6.44 35.82 -23.69
CA PRO A 228 -6.71 36.64 -22.52
C PRO A 228 -8.13 36.46 -21.98
N GLU A 229 -9.11 36.31 -22.89
CA GLU A 229 -10.51 36.08 -22.55
C GLU A 229 -10.73 34.65 -22.07
N ASN A 230 -11.38 34.48 -20.91
CA ASN A 230 -11.67 33.18 -20.31
C ASN A 230 -10.42 32.30 -20.10
N ALA A 231 -9.23 32.92 -19.97
CA ALA A 231 -7.96 32.23 -19.87
C ALA A 231 -7.94 31.15 -18.78
N GLU A 232 -8.55 31.44 -17.64
CA GLU A 232 -8.64 30.51 -16.51
C GLU A 232 -9.47 29.27 -16.85
N LEU A 233 -10.65 29.44 -17.43
CA LEU A 233 -11.49 28.32 -17.88
C LEU A 233 -10.78 27.49 -18.95
N VAL A 234 -10.14 28.15 -19.92
CA VAL A 234 -9.36 27.46 -20.96
C VAL A 234 -8.21 26.68 -20.32
N ALA A 235 -7.47 27.28 -19.39
CA ALA A 235 -6.37 26.65 -18.69
C ALA A 235 -6.86 25.46 -17.84
N GLN A 236 -7.99 25.59 -17.14
CA GLN A 236 -8.61 24.51 -16.36
C GLN A 236 -8.95 23.31 -17.25
N HIS A 237 -9.57 23.55 -18.41
CA HIS A 237 -9.88 22.50 -19.38
C HIS A 237 -8.63 21.89 -20.01
N LEU A 238 -7.62 22.69 -20.33
CA LEU A 238 -6.32 22.20 -20.79
C LEU A 238 -5.64 21.36 -19.70
N ALA A 239 -5.71 21.76 -18.44
CA ALA A 239 -5.17 21.00 -17.32
C ALA A 239 -5.82 19.60 -17.23
N LEU A 240 -7.13 19.51 -17.50
CA LEU A 240 -7.86 18.24 -17.60
C LEU A 240 -7.53 17.42 -18.85
N LEU A 241 -7.12 18.06 -19.94
CA LEU A 241 -6.62 17.37 -21.14
C LEU A 241 -5.21 16.79 -20.87
N LEU A 242 -4.30 17.62 -20.34
CA LEU A 242 -2.88 17.34 -20.16
C LEU A 242 -2.59 16.33 -19.05
N ARG A 243 -3.33 16.38 -17.94
CA ARG A 243 -3.30 15.40 -16.83
C ARG A 243 -1.86 15.02 -16.44
N PRO A 244 -1.10 15.92 -15.80
CA PRO A 244 0.27 15.66 -15.37
C PRO A 244 0.29 14.84 -14.07
N VAL A 245 -0.34 13.66 -14.06
CA VAL A 245 -0.24 12.78 -12.89
C VAL A 245 1.14 12.13 -12.90
N ALA A 246 1.87 12.24 -11.81
CA ALA A 246 3.19 11.63 -11.65
C ALA A 246 3.18 10.09 -11.85
N ALA A 247 2.09 9.42 -11.46
CA ALA A 247 1.86 8.02 -11.80
C ALA A 247 1.70 7.80 -13.31
N SER A 248 1.17 8.77 -14.06
CA SER A 248 1.02 8.75 -15.51
C SER A 248 2.33 9.09 -16.25
N ALA A 249 3.28 9.82 -15.67
CA ALA A 249 4.59 10.02 -16.32
C ALA A 249 5.43 8.73 -16.28
N ALA A 250 5.46 8.04 -15.14
CA ALA A 250 6.10 6.74 -14.99
C ALA A 250 5.36 5.65 -15.79
N THR A 251 4.02 5.58 -15.71
CA THR A 251 3.24 4.62 -16.53
C THR A 251 3.20 4.97 -18.01
N ARG A 252 3.30 6.24 -18.46
CA ARG A 252 3.45 6.57 -19.89
C ARG A 252 4.81 6.15 -20.43
N SER A 253 5.86 6.14 -19.60
CA SER A 253 7.18 5.62 -20.01
C SER A 253 7.18 4.09 -20.20
N ALA A 254 6.38 3.36 -19.40
CA ALA A 254 6.23 1.91 -19.51
C ALA A 254 5.14 1.47 -20.51
N ALA A 255 4.12 2.30 -20.71
CA ALA A 255 3.01 2.10 -21.65
C ALA A 255 3.15 3.00 -22.88
N ALA A 256 4.35 3.04 -23.46
CA ALA A 256 4.50 3.44 -24.85
C ALA A 256 3.53 2.57 -25.67
N GLY A 257 2.39 3.14 -26.05
CA GLY A 257 1.37 2.44 -26.85
C GLY A 257 -0.03 2.32 -26.24
N ALA A 258 -0.36 2.91 -25.08
CA ALA A 258 -1.75 2.83 -24.62
C ALA A 258 -2.72 3.45 -25.65
N TRP A 259 -2.49 4.68 -26.12
CA TRP A 259 -3.18 5.30 -27.26
C TRP A 259 -2.23 6.24 -28.02
N ALA A 260 -2.16 6.13 -29.36
CA ALA A 260 -1.26 6.90 -30.23
C ALA A 260 -1.58 8.41 -30.33
N HIS A 261 -2.40 8.95 -29.43
CA HIS A 261 -2.96 10.30 -29.49
C HIS A 261 -2.78 11.12 -28.22
N ASP A 262 -2.26 10.52 -27.14
CA ASP A 262 -1.78 11.28 -26.00
C ASP A 262 -0.53 12.08 -26.40
N LEU A 263 -0.31 13.23 -25.76
CA LEU A 263 0.90 14.02 -25.97
C LEU A 263 2.12 13.13 -25.74
N ASP A 264 2.97 13.00 -26.76
CA ASP A 264 4.21 12.28 -26.66
C ASP A 264 5.16 13.03 -25.70
N VAL A 265 5.27 12.51 -24.49
CA VAL A 265 6.19 12.99 -23.46
C VAL A 265 7.44 12.11 -23.34
N THR A 266 7.62 11.15 -24.25
CA THR A 266 8.64 10.08 -24.15
C THR A 266 10.06 10.65 -24.16
N ALA A 267 10.31 11.67 -24.99
CA ALA A 267 11.61 12.34 -25.05
C ALA A 267 11.98 13.07 -23.74
N ALA A 268 10.98 13.51 -22.97
CA ALA A 268 11.20 14.15 -21.66
C ALA A 268 11.18 13.13 -20.50
N SER A 269 10.48 12.00 -20.67
CA SER A 269 10.30 10.98 -19.64
C SER A 269 11.56 10.16 -19.34
N THR A 270 12.48 10.03 -20.32
CA THR A 270 13.75 9.31 -20.11
C THR A 270 14.56 9.93 -18.97
N ALA A 271 14.59 11.26 -18.87
CA ALA A 271 15.25 12.00 -17.78
C ALA A 271 14.52 11.84 -16.42
N TRP A 272 13.23 11.50 -16.42
CA TRP A 272 12.41 11.38 -15.21
C TRP A 272 12.37 9.97 -14.63
N SER A 273 12.75 8.95 -15.41
CA SER A 273 12.80 7.55 -14.99
C SER A 273 13.71 7.28 -13.78
N GLN A 274 14.64 8.19 -13.49
CA GLN A 274 15.63 8.09 -12.42
C GLN A 274 15.17 8.74 -11.10
N ILE A 275 14.00 9.39 -11.08
CA ILE A 275 13.53 10.18 -9.93
C ILE A 275 12.85 9.25 -8.92
N GLN A 276 13.46 9.10 -7.74
CA GLN A 276 12.89 8.36 -6.62
C GLN A 276 12.30 9.29 -5.56
N GLY A 277 11.10 8.99 -5.07
CA GLY A 277 10.44 9.73 -3.99
C GLY A 277 8.92 9.56 -3.98
N PRO A 278 8.24 9.93 -2.88
CA PRO A 278 6.78 9.90 -2.82
C PRO A 278 6.21 10.95 -3.78
N PHE A 279 5.52 10.48 -4.82
CA PHE A 279 4.83 11.37 -5.75
C PHE A 279 3.66 12.09 -5.07
N GLN A 280 3.42 13.35 -5.44
CA GLN A 280 2.29 14.13 -4.93
C GLN A 280 0.94 13.48 -5.30
N HIS A 281 0.01 13.41 -4.34
CA HIS A 281 -1.34 12.88 -4.58
C HIS A 281 -2.11 13.75 -5.59
N PHE A 282 -2.81 13.11 -6.53
CA PHE A 282 -3.62 13.79 -7.54
C PHE A 282 -4.71 14.71 -6.96
N GLY A 283 -5.15 14.49 -5.71
CA GLY A 283 -6.01 15.43 -4.99
C GLY A 283 -5.40 16.83 -4.82
N GLY A 284 -4.06 16.94 -4.67
CA GLY A 284 -3.35 18.22 -4.64
C GLY A 284 -3.39 18.94 -5.98
N TYR A 285 -3.36 18.20 -7.08
CA TYR A 285 -3.52 18.76 -8.43
C TYR A 285 -4.92 19.35 -8.65
N LEU A 286 -5.97 18.62 -8.25
CA LEU A 286 -7.34 19.13 -8.37
C LEU A 286 -7.52 20.42 -7.56
N LYS A 287 -6.99 20.45 -6.33
CA LYS A 287 -6.96 21.66 -5.50
C LYS A 287 -6.23 22.81 -6.19
N ALA A 288 -5.07 22.57 -6.77
CA ALA A 288 -4.28 23.60 -7.46
C ALA A 288 -5.01 24.20 -8.67
N VAL A 289 -5.74 23.39 -9.43
CA VAL A 289 -6.50 23.81 -10.62
C VAL A 289 -7.88 24.40 -10.27
N GLY A 290 -8.29 24.36 -8.99
CA GLY A 290 -9.59 24.87 -8.54
C GLY A 290 -10.76 23.90 -8.76
N PHE A 291 -10.48 22.62 -8.98
CA PHE A 291 -11.51 21.57 -9.07
C PHE A 291 -11.74 20.88 -7.73
N THR A 292 -13.01 20.64 -7.38
CA THR A 292 -13.38 19.68 -6.35
C THR A 292 -13.57 18.30 -6.98
N VAL A 293 -13.70 17.26 -6.14
CA VAL A 293 -14.03 15.92 -6.64
C VAL A 293 -15.43 15.91 -7.28
N GLU A 294 -16.35 16.77 -6.83
CA GLU A 294 -17.67 16.96 -7.42
C GLU A 294 -17.60 17.66 -8.79
N THR A 295 -16.89 18.78 -8.91
CA THR A 295 -16.79 19.50 -10.21
C THR A 295 -16.00 18.71 -11.26
N LEU A 296 -15.06 17.86 -10.83
CA LEU A 296 -14.41 16.88 -11.71
C LEU A 296 -15.40 15.81 -12.22
N ALA A 297 -16.40 15.40 -11.43
CA ALA A 297 -17.40 14.43 -11.88
C ALA A 297 -18.28 15.02 -13.00
N ASP A 298 -18.66 16.28 -12.89
CA ASP A 298 -19.39 17.02 -13.93
C ASP A 298 -18.55 17.24 -15.18
N HIS A 299 -17.27 17.59 -15.03
CA HIS A 299 -16.35 17.76 -16.16
C HIS A 299 -15.91 16.45 -16.81
N THR A 300 -15.71 15.37 -16.05
CA THR A 300 -15.36 14.04 -16.59
C THR A 300 -16.57 13.44 -17.30
N ALA A 301 -17.80 13.67 -16.80
CA ALA A 301 -19.02 13.37 -17.54
C ALA A 301 -19.12 14.17 -18.85
N ALA A 302 -18.70 15.44 -18.85
CA ALA A 302 -18.63 16.28 -20.06
C ALA A 302 -17.52 15.85 -21.05
N PHE A 303 -16.38 15.34 -20.55
CA PHE A 303 -15.27 14.82 -21.37
C PHE A 303 -15.58 13.45 -21.97
N ILE A 304 -16.30 12.60 -21.21
CA ILE A 304 -16.87 11.33 -21.69
C ILE A 304 -17.94 11.60 -22.77
N HIS A 305 -18.54 12.79 -22.81
CA HIS A 305 -19.57 13.20 -23.78
C HIS A 305 -19.06 13.38 -25.22
N HIS A 306 -17.77 13.16 -25.50
CA HIS A 306 -17.23 13.15 -26.87
C HIS A 306 -17.61 11.87 -27.68
N ASN A 307 -18.76 11.26 -27.39
CA ASN A 307 -19.41 10.22 -28.22
C ASN A 307 -20.91 10.53 -28.43
N GLY A 308 -21.30 11.80 -28.33
CA GLY A 308 -22.67 12.23 -28.58
C GLY A 308 -22.69 13.72 -28.85
N GLU A 309 -22.34 14.09 -30.07
CA GLU A 309 -23.01 15.24 -30.68
C GLU A 309 -24.47 14.86 -30.89
N LEU A 310 -25.33 15.86 -30.67
CA LEU A 310 -26.73 16.03 -31.05
C LEU A 310 -27.46 16.56 -29.81
N GLY A 311 -28.04 17.75 -29.95
CA GLY A 311 -28.82 18.44 -28.91
C GLY A 311 -30.09 17.67 -28.57
N LEU A 312 -29.94 16.55 -27.88
CA LEU A 312 -30.99 15.64 -27.51
C LEU A 312 -31.47 15.98 -26.11
N THR A 313 -32.79 16.09 -25.98
CA THR A 313 -33.44 16.20 -24.68
C THR A 313 -33.30 14.87 -23.93
N ARG A 314 -33.48 14.89 -22.61
CA ARG A 314 -33.24 13.75 -21.69
C ARG A 314 -33.95 12.44 -22.09
N SER A 315 -34.97 12.49 -22.96
CA SER A 315 -35.73 11.36 -23.48
C SER A 315 -35.13 10.68 -24.72
N GLU A 316 -34.11 11.25 -25.35
CA GLU A 316 -33.59 10.78 -26.65
C GLU A 316 -32.14 10.25 -26.58
N LEU A 317 -31.58 10.09 -25.37
CA LEU A 317 -30.25 9.48 -25.19
C LEU A 317 -30.23 8.06 -25.80
N PRO A 318 -29.33 7.75 -26.75
CA PRO A 318 -29.17 6.40 -27.27
C PRO A 318 -28.84 5.43 -26.13
N SER A 319 -29.24 4.16 -26.29
CA SER A 319 -28.96 3.10 -25.31
C SER A 319 -27.50 3.15 -24.84
N VAL A 320 -27.30 2.99 -23.53
CA VAL A 320 -26.06 3.26 -22.77
C VAL A 320 -24.93 2.23 -23.05
N ASN A 321 -24.83 1.71 -24.26
CA ASN A 321 -23.81 0.73 -24.65
C ASN A 321 -22.54 1.45 -25.11
N GLY A 322 -21.54 1.48 -24.23
CA GLY A 322 -20.22 2.03 -24.56
C GLY A 322 -19.28 2.06 -23.35
N SER A 323 -17.97 1.96 -23.61
CA SER A 323 -16.94 2.18 -22.61
C SER A 323 -16.68 3.68 -22.39
N ALA A 324 -16.28 4.03 -21.17
CA ALA A 324 -15.85 5.36 -20.76
C ALA A 324 -14.61 5.24 -19.86
N GLN A 325 -13.72 6.22 -19.96
CA GLN A 325 -12.57 6.32 -19.08
C GLN A 325 -12.94 7.02 -17.78
N VAL A 326 -12.49 6.48 -16.66
CA VAL A 326 -12.64 7.08 -15.32
C VAL A 326 -11.29 7.17 -14.65
N ILE A 327 -11.05 8.28 -13.96
CA ILE A 327 -9.81 8.54 -13.22
C ILE A 327 -10.11 8.45 -11.72
N CYS A 328 -9.32 7.68 -10.98
CA CYS A 328 -9.48 7.61 -9.51
C CYS A 328 -8.82 8.81 -8.81
N ARG A 329 -9.06 8.98 -7.50
CA ARG A 329 -8.47 10.07 -6.68
C ARG A 329 -6.93 10.07 -6.63
N ASN A 330 -6.29 8.96 -7.00
CA ASN A 330 -4.83 8.84 -7.12
C ASN A 330 -4.34 8.99 -8.57
N GLY A 331 -5.22 9.32 -9.51
CA GLY A 331 -4.89 9.61 -10.90
C GLY A 331 -4.73 8.39 -11.82
N HIS A 332 -4.96 7.16 -11.34
CA HIS A 332 -5.00 5.98 -12.20
C HIS A 332 -6.23 5.99 -13.12
N VAL A 333 -6.01 5.67 -14.40
CA VAL A 333 -7.03 5.62 -15.45
C VAL A 333 -7.56 4.19 -15.58
N ARG A 334 -8.86 4.02 -15.78
CA ARG A 334 -9.46 2.74 -16.17
C ARG A 334 -10.56 2.91 -17.21
N GLN A 335 -10.72 1.92 -18.08
CA GLN A 335 -11.93 1.76 -18.88
C GLN A 335 -13.03 1.14 -18.02
N THR A 336 -14.26 1.65 -18.13
CA THR A 336 -15.44 1.12 -17.46
C THR A 336 -16.67 1.32 -18.33
N HIS A 337 -17.74 0.55 -18.11
CA HIS A 337 -18.99 0.76 -18.83
C HIS A 337 -19.61 2.12 -18.45
N ARG A 338 -20.17 2.85 -19.43
CA ARG A 338 -20.78 4.20 -19.25
C ARG A 338 -21.84 4.21 -18.16
N ALA A 339 -22.69 3.19 -18.10
CA ALA A 339 -23.70 3.05 -17.05
C ALA A 339 -23.10 2.93 -15.63
N THR A 340 -21.89 2.37 -15.52
CA THR A 340 -21.19 2.17 -14.23
C THR A 340 -20.43 3.42 -13.79
N VAL A 341 -20.19 4.39 -14.68
CA VAL A 341 -19.51 5.66 -14.34
C VAL A 341 -20.31 6.38 -13.25
N MET A 342 -21.58 6.69 -13.50
CA MET A 342 -22.42 7.43 -12.57
C MET A 342 -22.59 6.71 -11.22
N THR A 343 -22.73 5.38 -11.23
CA THR A 343 -22.84 4.56 -10.01
C THR A 343 -21.53 4.49 -9.23
N ALA A 344 -20.37 4.38 -9.90
CA ALA A 344 -19.06 4.38 -9.25
C ALA A 344 -18.71 5.74 -8.61
N TYR A 345 -19.15 6.84 -9.23
CA TYR A 345 -19.01 8.19 -8.70
C TYR A 345 -19.93 8.44 -7.50
N ARG A 346 -21.23 8.12 -7.60
CA ARG A 346 -22.22 8.29 -6.50
C ARG A 346 -21.83 7.55 -5.23
N ASN A 347 -21.23 6.37 -5.36
CA ASN A 347 -20.85 5.55 -4.21
C ASN A 347 -19.46 5.88 -3.64
N GLN A 348 -18.77 6.92 -4.15
CA GLN A 348 -17.40 7.33 -3.79
C GLN A 348 -16.35 6.21 -3.81
N ARG A 349 -16.66 5.07 -4.44
CA ARG A 349 -15.81 3.89 -4.54
C ARG A 349 -15.45 3.70 -6.01
N VAL A 350 -14.55 4.54 -6.52
CA VAL A 350 -13.87 4.20 -7.76
C VAL A 350 -13.04 2.96 -7.46
N ASN A 351 -13.56 1.79 -7.85
CA ASN A 351 -12.93 0.47 -7.69
C ASN A 351 -11.68 0.39 -8.58
N CYS A 352 -10.66 1.17 -8.23
CA CYS A 352 -9.41 1.26 -8.95
C CYS A 352 -8.60 0.01 -8.67
N ARG A 353 -8.34 -0.78 -9.72
CA ARG A 353 -7.61 -2.06 -9.60
C ARG A 353 -6.17 -1.87 -9.14
N VAL A 354 -5.55 -0.75 -9.49
CA VAL A 354 -4.21 -0.38 -9.01
C VAL A 354 -4.24 -0.04 -7.50
N CYS A 355 -5.13 0.87 -7.08
CA CYS A 355 -5.26 1.25 -5.66
C CYS A 355 -5.73 0.10 -4.76
N SER A 356 -6.52 -0.82 -5.31
CA SER A 356 -7.04 -1.98 -4.58
C SER A 356 -6.13 -3.22 -4.65
N MET A 357 -4.90 -3.09 -5.16
CA MET A 357 -3.94 -4.19 -5.28
C MET A 357 -4.51 -5.40 -6.05
N ARG A 358 -5.21 -5.14 -7.16
CA ARG A 358 -5.73 -6.16 -8.09
C ARG A 358 -5.05 -6.14 -9.46
N GLU A 359 -4.17 -5.16 -9.68
CA GLU A 359 -3.43 -4.95 -10.92
C GLU A 359 -2.07 -4.36 -10.56
N LEU A 360 -1.00 -4.93 -11.12
CA LEU A 360 0.38 -4.52 -10.89
C LEU A 360 0.75 -3.39 -11.85
N VAL A 361 1.35 -2.35 -11.29
CA VAL A 361 1.97 -1.25 -12.00
C VAL A 361 3.37 -1.06 -11.41
N ILE A 362 4.38 -1.40 -12.20
CA ILE A 362 5.80 -1.26 -11.85
C ILE A 362 6.12 0.21 -11.57
N GLY A 363 6.87 0.48 -10.50
CA GLY A 363 7.22 1.82 -10.03
C GLY A 363 6.10 2.52 -9.24
N VAL A 364 4.98 1.84 -9.00
CA VAL A 364 3.81 2.42 -8.31
C VAL A 364 3.36 1.55 -7.15
N ASN A 365 3.01 0.30 -7.41
CA ASN A 365 2.47 -0.60 -6.40
C ASN A 365 3.15 -1.97 -6.35
N ASP A 366 4.34 -2.07 -6.93
CA ASP A 366 5.22 -3.24 -6.76
C ASP A 366 5.91 -3.25 -5.39
N LEU A 367 6.45 -4.41 -5.02
CA LEU A 367 7.08 -4.66 -3.72
C LEU A 367 8.34 -3.81 -3.54
N ALA A 368 9.15 -3.63 -4.59
CA ALA A 368 10.37 -2.84 -4.49
C ALA A 368 10.08 -1.36 -4.25
N THR A 369 9.04 -0.83 -4.88
CA THR A 369 8.59 0.55 -4.69
C THR A 369 7.95 0.77 -3.32
N LEU A 370 7.02 -0.10 -2.91
CA LEU A 370 6.25 0.12 -1.68
C LEU A 370 7.00 -0.28 -0.41
N PHE A 371 7.84 -1.32 -0.48
CA PHE A 371 8.55 -1.86 0.67
C PHE A 371 10.01 -2.19 0.34
N PRO A 372 10.82 -1.18 -0.02
CA PRO A 372 12.22 -1.37 -0.41
C PRO A 372 13.05 -2.10 0.66
N GLN A 373 12.72 -1.90 1.94
CA GLN A 373 13.38 -2.56 3.06
C GLN A 373 13.23 -4.09 3.07
N PHE A 374 12.22 -4.65 2.38
CA PHE A 374 11.99 -6.09 2.31
C PHE A 374 12.65 -6.74 1.09
N VAL A 375 13.10 -5.96 0.10
CA VAL A 375 13.72 -6.46 -1.13
C VAL A 375 14.91 -7.37 -0.82
N LYS A 376 15.75 -7.00 0.15
CA LYS A 376 16.92 -7.79 0.55
C LYS A 376 16.60 -9.19 1.08
N TRP A 377 15.38 -9.41 1.55
CA TRP A 377 14.93 -10.70 2.09
C TRP A 377 14.07 -11.47 1.10
N PHE A 378 13.76 -10.93 -0.07
CA PHE A 378 12.94 -11.60 -1.07
C PHE A 378 13.77 -12.63 -1.83
N ASP A 379 13.34 -13.89 -1.80
CA ASP A 379 14.11 -15.01 -2.37
C ASP A 379 13.80 -15.15 -3.87
N VAL A 380 14.49 -14.38 -4.72
CA VAL A 380 14.22 -14.33 -6.17
C VAL A 380 14.29 -15.73 -6.82
N PRO A 381 15.31 -16.57 -6.57
CA PRO A 381 15.38 -17.90 -7.17
C PRO A 381 14.18 -18.79 -6.85
N GLU A 382 13.70 -18.78 -5.60
CA GLU A 382 12.55 -19.60 -5.18
C GLU A 382 11.21 -19.04 -5.67
N ASN A 383 11.08 -17.72 -5.79
CA ASN A 383 9.84 -17.11 -6.25
C ASN A 383 9.70 -17.08 -7.77
N GLY A 384 10.81 -17.15 -8.51
CA GLY A 384 10.84 -17.06 -9.98
C GLY A 384 10.41 -15.70 -10.53
N CYS A 385 10.41 -14.64 -9.71
CA CYS A 385 10.04 -13.29 -10.11
C CYS A 385 10.84 -12.24 -9.33
N ASN A 386 10.99 -11.04 -9.90
CA ASN A 386 11.68 -9.94 -9.22
C ASN A 386 10.73 -9.16 -8.29
N PRO A 387 11.24 -8.54 -7.20
CA PRO A 387 10.46 -7.65 -6.35
C PRO A 387 9.81 -6.48 -7.09
N SER A 388 10.47 -5.94 -8.11
CA SER A 388 9.93 -4.87 -8.98
C SER A 388 8.78 -5.33 -9.88
N GLU A 389 8.61 -6.64 -10.05
CA GLU A 389 7.56 -7.27 -10.85
C GLU A 389 6.54 -7.99 -9.96
N THR A 390 6.61 -7.75 -8.65
CA THR A 390 5.78 -8.41 -7.65
C THR A 390 4.86 -7.38 -7.04
N LEU A 391 3.55 -7.62 -7.04
CA LEU A 391 2.60 -6.73 -6.39
C LEU A 391 2.88 -6.61 -4.88
N GLY A 392 2.98 -5.38 -4.36
CA GLY A 392 3.28 -5.09 -2.95
C GLY A 392 2.17 -5.47 -1.96
N GLY A 393 1.12 -6.17 -2.40
CA GLY A 393 -0.03 -6.51 -1.57
C GLY A 393 -0.69 -7.83 -1.99
N GLY A 394 -1.83 -8.11 -1.37
CA GLY A 394 -2.64 -9.30 -1.66
C GLY A 394 -2.33 -10.52 -0.78
N ALA A 395 -3.01 -11.63 -1.08
CA ALA A 395 -3.00 -12.84 -0.28
C ALA A 395 -1.90 -13.85 -0.69
N ARG A 396 -1.16 -13.58 -1.78
CA ARG A 396 -0.10 -14.48 -2.24
C ARG A 396 1.03 -14.53 -1.22
N LYS A 397 1.48 -15.75 -0.91
CA LYS A 397 2.66 -15.98 -0.07
C LYS A 397 3.90 -16.13 -0.95
N TYR A 398 4.96 -15.43 -0.58
CA TYR A 398 6.27 -15.47 -1.22
C TYR A 398 7.29 -16.13 -0.30
N HIS A 399 8.38 -16.61 -0.89
CA HIS A 399 9.55 -17.15 -0.23
C HIS A 399 10.48 -16.01 0.19
N TRP A 400 10.97 -16.07 1.42
CA TRP A 400 11.84 -15.08 2.02
C TRP A 400 13.05 -15.76 2.64
N LYS A 401 14.20 -15.09 2.60
CA LYS A 401 15.45 -15.53 3.20
C LYS A 401 15.96 -14.44 4.14
N CYS A 402 16.09 -14.72 5.43
CA CYS A 402 16.60 -13.73 6.39
C CYS A 402 18.14 -13.61 6.32
N ASP A 403 18.68 -12.61 7.03
CA ASP A 403 20.12 -12.35 7.12
C ASP A 403 20.91 -13.56 7.68
N ASN A 404 20.28 -14.40 8.51
CA ASN A 404 20.89 -15.65 9.03
C ASN A 404 20.70 -16.86 8.08
N GLY A 405 20.19 -16.65 6.86
CA GLY A 405 20.05 -17.69 5.85
C GLY A 405 18.78 -18.54 5.92
N HIS A 406 17.96 -18.42 6.96
CA HIS A 406 16.72 -19.20 7.08
C HIS A 406 15.68 -18.83 6.03
N ARG A 407 15.07 -19.84 5.41
CA ARG A 407 14.01 -19.69 4.40
C ARG A 407 12.63 -19.88 5.02
N PHE A 408 11.68 -19.03 4.66
CA PHE A 408 10.29 -19.14 5.14
C PHE A 408 9.30 -18.51 4.18
N ARG A 409 8.02 -18.92 4.27
CA ARG A 409 6.96 -18.51 3.33
C ARG A 409 5.90 -17.65 4.01
N ARG A 410 5.70 -16.40 3.54
CA ARG A 410 4.77 -15.41 4.14
C ARG A 410 4.17 -14.49 3.08
N THR A 411 3.01 -13.91 3.37
CA THR A 411 2.50 -12.77 2.59
C THR A 411 3.27 -11.50 2.92
N ILE A 412 3.26 -10.53 2.02
CA ILE A 412 3.88 -9.21 2.24
C ILE A 412 3.24 -8.49 3.43
N TRP A 413 1.93 -8.67 3.65
CA TRP A 413 1.24 -8.15 4.83
C TRP A 413 1.85 -8.69 6.14
N VAL A 414 2.10 -10.00 6.25
CA VAL A 414 2.75 -10.57 7.45
C VAL A 414 4.19 -10.06 7.59
N MET A 415 4.90 -9.83 6.48
CA MET A 415 6.23 -9.21 6.52
C MET A 415 6.17 -7.80 7.13
N GLN A 416 5.19 -6.98 6.75
CA GLN A 416 4.96 -5.66 7.36
C GLN A 416 4.67 -5.77 8.87
N GLN A 417 3.72 -6.61 9.27
CA GLN A 417 3.32 -6.77 10.67
C GLN A 417 4.49 -7.24 11.56
N THR A 418 5.37 -8.09 11.00
CA THR A 418 6.52 -8.63 11.73
C THR A 418 7.78 -7.77 11.60
N GLN A 419 7.76 -6.74 10.74
CA GLN A 419 8.94 -5.98 10.30
C GLN A 419 10.04 -6.92 9.79
N GLY A 420 9.63 -7.96 9.05
CA GLY A 420 10.50 -9.01 8.52
C GLY A 420 11.18 -9.92 9.54
N ARG A 421 10.81 -9.85 10.84
CA ARG A 421 11.40 -10.72 11.86
C ARG A 421 11.19 -12.21 11.54
N CYS A 422 12.30 -12.92 11.38
CA CYS A 422 12.32 -14.34 11.12
C CYS A 422 11.78 -15.11 12.33
N GLY A 423 10.78 -15.97 12.09
CA GLY A 423 10.20 -16.82 13.14
C GLY A 423 11.19 -17.85 13.69
N ILE A 424 12.15 -18.27 12.87
CA ILE A 424 13.17 -19.25 13.23
C ILE A 424 14.22 -18.59 14.13
N CYS A 425 14.77 -17.42 13.73
CA CYS A 425 15.72 -16.66 14.56
C CYS A 425 15.13 -16.23 15.91
N THR A 426 13.84 -15.86 15.94
CA THR A 426 13.17 -15.41 17.17
C THR A 426 12.65 -16.57 18.03
N GLY A 427 12.87 -17.83 17.62
CA GLY A 427 12.36 -18.99 18.34
C GLY A 427 10.84 -19.05 18.41
N ARG A 428 10.11 -18.47 17.45
CA ARG A 428 8.65 -18.59 17.32
C ARG A 428 8.25 -19.78 16.45
N THR A 429 9.08 -20.16 15.48
CA THR A 429 8.90 -21.29 14.57
C THR A 429 10.02 -22.29 14.79
N ALA A 430 9.70 -23.59 14.88
CA ALA A 430 10.71 -24.65 14.95
C ALA A 430 11.18 -25.01 13.54
N ASP A 431 12.48 -25.24 13.39
CA ASP A 431 13.12 -25.67 12.15
C ASP A 431 14.15 -26.77 12.49
N GLU A 432 13.95 -27.95 11.91
CA GLU A 432 14.69 -29.16 12.22
C GLU A 432 16.18 -28.98 11.93
N GLY A 433 17.05 -29.36 12.87
CA GLY A 433 18.51 -29.20 12.70
C GLY A 433 19.02 -27.77 12.92
N VAL A 434 18.13 -26.81 13.23
CA VAL A 434 18.51 -25.40 13.39
C VAL A 434 18.25 -24.88 14.80
N ASN A 435 16.99 -24.91 15.26
CA ASN A 435 16.61 -24.27 16.53
C ASN A 435 15.78 -25.17 17.46
N THR A 436 15.83 -26.47 17.19
CA THR A 436 15.11 -27.52 17.92
C THR A 436 15.83 -27.91 19.21
N LEU A 437 15.13 -28.61 20.09
CA LEU A 437 15.57 -28.89 21.44
C LEU A 437 16.79 -29.82 21.45
N ASP A 438 16.84 -30.78 20.54
CA ASP A 438 17.99 -31.67 20.32
C ASP A 438 19.27 -30.93 19.91
N VAL A 439 19.14 -29.91 19.07
CA VAL A 439 20.28 -29.11 18.60
C VAL A 439 20.73 -28.12 19.67
N THR A 440 19.78 -27.45 20.32
CA THR A 440 20.09 -26.36 21.26
C THR A 440 20.39 -26.85 22.67
N HIS A 441 19.84 -28.00 23.07
CA HIS A 441 19.94 -28.58 24.42
C HIS A 441 20.06 -30.12 24.34
N PRO A 442 21.19 -30.63 23.78
CA PRO A 442 21.39 -32.06 23.58
C PRO A 442 21.42 -32.86 24.90
N ASP A 443 21.65 -32.21 26.04
CA ASP A 443 21.57 -32.79 27.39
C ASP A 443 20.13 -33.01 27.87
N LEU A 444 19.18 -32.22 27.39
CA LEU A 444 17.76 -32.32 27.75
C LEU A 444 16.96 -33.22 26.81
N ALA A 445 17.38 -33.35 25.55
CA ALA A 445 16.67 -34.18 24.57
C ALA A 445 16.50 -35.65 25.01
N PRO A 446 17.51 -36.34 25.57
CA PRO A 446 17.36 -37.71 26.09
C PRO A 446 16.42 -37.82 27.29
N ARG A 447 16.13 -36.71 27.97
CA ARG A 447 15.26 -36.66 29.15
C ARG A 447 13.78 -36.56 28.79
N LEU A 448 13.41 -36.48 27.50
CA LEU A 448 12.03 -36.64 27.09
C LEU A 448 11.60 -38.09 27.30
N HIS A 449 10.38 -38.29 27.79
CA HIS A 449 9.85 -39.64 27.96
C HIS A 449 9.67 -40.31 26.58
N PRO A 450 10.19 -41.55 26.37
CA PRO A 450 10.31 -42.16 25.04
C PRO A 450 8.96 -42.46 24.36
N THR A 451 7.92 -42.80 25.13
CA THR A 451 6.63 -43.26 24.57
C THR A 451 5.41 -42.40 24.91
N ARG A 452 5.56 -41.37 25.76
CA ARG A 452 4.43 -40.56 26.26
C ARG A 452 4.25 -39.22 25.54
N ASN A 453 5.09 -38.96 24.56
CA ASN A 453 5.06 -37.75 23.74
C ASN A 453 4.80 -38.12 22.28
N SER A 454 3.97 -37.34 21.60
CA SER A 454 3.75 -37.48 20.16
C SER A 454 4.75 -36.71 19.30
N LEU A 455 5.61 -35.89 19.92
CA LEU A 455 6.64 -35.09 19.26
C LEU A 455 8.00 -35.41 19.87
N SER A 456 9.02 -35.52 19.01
CA SER A 456 10.42 -35.73 19.40
C SER A 456 11.16 -34.41 19.65
N ALA A 457 12.38 -34.50 20.21
CA ALA A 457 13.22 -33.33 20.49
C ALA A 457 13.59 -32.51 19.22
N SER A 458 13.72 -33.16 18.06
CA SER A 458 13.95 -32.51 16.77
C SER A 458 12.73 -31.77 16.23
N GLN A 459 11.54 -31.98 16.79
CA GLN A 459 10.30 -31.36 16.31
C GLN A 459 9.80 -30.23 17.21
N ILE A 460 10.51 -29.96 18.32
CA ILE A 460 10.14 -28.94 19.30
C ILE A 460 11.29 -27.97 19.53
N LYS A 461 10.97 -26.69 19.70
CA LYS A 461 11.93 -25.64 20.03
C LYS A 461 12.11 -25.50 21.55
N HIS A 462 13.28 -25.07 22.02
CA HIS A 462 13.58 -24.88 23.45
C HIS A 462 12.71 -23.80 24.13
N THR A 463 12.15 -22.86 23.37
CA THR A 463 11.21 -21.82 23.87
C THR A 463 9.75 -22.28 23.89
N SER A 464 9.46 -23.53 23.54
CA SER A 464 8.09 -24.02 23.44
C SER A 464 7.38 -23.96 24.80
N PRO A 465 6.19 -23.34 24.90
CA PRO A 465 5.38 -23.40 26.13
C PRO A 465 4.65 -24.74 26.29
N ARG A 466 4.81 -25.67 25.34
CA ARG A 466 4.12 -26.96 25.34
C ARG A 466 4.62 -27.82 26.49
N THR A 467 3.69 -28.38 27.26
CA THR A 467 3.96 -29.37 28.30
C THR A 467 4.34 -30.70 27.67
N MET A 468 5.49 -31.24 28.04
CA MET A 468 6.00 -32.53 27.59
C MET A 468 6.18 -33.45 28.80
N TRP A 469 6.13 -34.75 28.56
CA TRP A 469 6.55 -35.76 29.54
C TRP A 469 8.07 -35.88 29.54
N TRP A 470 8.65 -35.81 30.73
CA TRP A 470 10.08 -35.95 31.00
C TRP A 470 10.31 -37.20 31.84
N LEU A 471 11.52 -37.73 31.76
CA LEU A 471 12.03 -38.83 32.57
C LEU A 471 13.25 -38.33 33.33
N CYS A 472 13.24 -38.44 34.67
CA CYS A 472 14.44 -38.12 35.45
C CYS A 472 15.40 -39.30 35.51
N ASP A 473 16.61 -39.05 36.01
CA ASP A 473 17.67 -40.06 36.12
C ASP A 473 17.25 -41.25 37.03
N GLU A 474 16.33 -41.03 37.97
CA GLU A 474 15.71 -42.05 38.84
C GLU A 474 14.49 -42.77 38.18
N GLY A 475 14.24 -42.54 36.89
CA GLY A 475 13.19 -43.23 36.13
C GLY A 475 11.75 -42.71 36.34
N HIS A 476 11.55 -41.61 37.07
CA HIS A 476 10.21 -41.06 37.29
C HIS A 476 9.74 -40.23 36.10
N ALA A 477 8.53 -40.52 35.62
CA ALA A 477 7.84 -39.72 34.61
C ALA A 477 7.15 -38.50 35.25
N TYR A 478 7.37 -37.30 34.69
CA TYR A 478 6.74 -36.05 35.16
C TYR A 478 6.48 -35.10 33.98
N GLN A 479 5.60 -34.11 34.18
CA GLN A 479 5.21 -33.16 33.12
C GLN A 479 5.69 -31.75 33.44
N LEU A 480 6.32 -31.09 32.45
CA LEU A 480 6.69 -29.67 32.51
C LEU A 480 6.69 -29.05 31.11
N PRO A 481 6.38 -27.75 30.98
CA PRO A 481 6.64 -26.99 29.76
C PRO A 481 8.12 -27.01 29.37
N VAL A 482 8.43 -27.14 28.08
CA VAL A 482 9.82 -27.15 27.58
C VAL A 482 10.58 -25.89 28.00
N ILE A 483 9.97 -24.72 27.81
CA ILE A 483 10.57 -23.44 28.21
C ILE A 483 10.88 -23.37 29.72
N VAL A 484 10.07 -24.01 30.57
CA VAL A 484 10.31 -24.06 32.02
C VAL A 484 11.47 -25.00 32.32
N ARG A 485 11.50 -26.18 31.70
CA ARG A 485 12.57 -27.16 31.89
C ARG A 485 13.94 -26.62 31.46
N VAL A 486 13.98 -25.85 30.37
CA VAL A 486 15.19 -25.20 29.84
C VAL A 486 15.64 -24.05 30.76
N LYS A 487 14.72 -23.19 31.23
CA LYS A 487 15.08 -22.00 32.02
C LYS A 487 15.32 -22.26 33.51
N MET A 488 14.69 -23.29 34.08
CA MET A 488 14.74 -23.56 35.52
C MET A 488 15.35 -24.94 35.78
N THR A 489 16.64 -24.94 36.14
CA THR A 489 17.37 -26.15 36.55
C THR A 489 16.72 -26.85 37.76
N THR A 490 16.04 -26.10 38.62
CA THR A 490 15.34 -26.59 39.83
C THR A 490 13.93 -27.11 39.55
N ALA A 491 13.34 -26.81 38.39
CA ALA A 491 12.05 -27.37 37.97
C ALA A 491 12.29 -28.79 37.45
N GLY A 492 12.16 -29.76 38.36
CA GLY A 492 12.47 -31.17 38.13
C GLY A 492 11.33 -32.09 38.53
N CYS A 493 11.63 -33.38 38.63
CA CYS A 493 10.67 -34.38 39.06
C CYS A 493 10.19 -34.09 40.49
N GLY A 494 8.88 -33.86 40.65
CA GLY A 494 8.25 -33.60 41.95
C GLY A 494 8.49 -34.70 42.99
N LYS A 495 8.72 -35.95 42.55
CA LYS A 495 9.07 -37.08 43.42
C LYS A 495 10.51 -36.99 43.95
N CYS A 496 11.42 -36.39 43.18
CA CYS A 496 12.84 -36.24 43.54
C CYS A 496 13.14 -34.93 44.29
N THR A 497 12.26 -33.91 44.19
CA THR A 497 12.46 -32.62 44.85
C THR A 497 11.89 -32.59 46.27
N ASN A 498 12.74 -32.45 47.30
CA ASN A 498 12.59 -31.96 48.71
C ASN A 498 11.22 -31.95 49.44
N ARG A 499 10.22 -32.72 49.00
CA ARG A 499 8.90 -32.83 49.64
C ARG A 499 8.65 -34.20 50.25
N HIS A 500 9.49 -35.18 49.95
CA HIS A 500 9.44 -36.52 50.54
C HIS A 500 10.71 -36.78 51.35
N THR A 501 10.54 -37.26 52.58
CA THR A 501 11.66 -37.73 53.41
C THR A 501 12.23 -39.00 52.79
N ILE A 502 13.53 -39.00 52.53
CA ILE A 502 14.34 -40.16 52.16
C ILE A 502 15.24 -40.45 53.38
N PRO A 503 14.96 -41.51 54.16
CA PRO A 503 15.81 -41.90 55.29
C PRO A 503 17.27 -42.12 54.86
N GLY A 504 18.21 -41.58 55.64
CA GLY A 504 19.65 -41.64 55.39
C GLY A 504 20.16 -40.65 54.33
N LYS A 505 19.37 -39.65 53.94
CA LYS A 505 19.80 -38.65 52.93
C LYS A 505 19.35 -37.23 53.23
N ASN A 506 18.07 -37.02 53.55
CA ASN A 506 17.51 -35.68 53.73
C ASN A 506 16.57 -35.56 54.95
N ASP A 507 16.61 -36.54 55.84
CA ASP A 507 15.92 -36.54 57.11
C ASP A 507 16.68 -35.73 58.19
N ILE A 508 16.03 -35.47 59.33
CA ILE A 508 16.61 -34.67 60.43
C ILE A 508 17.82 -35.40 61.05
N ALA A 509 17.78 -36.73 61.15
CA ALA A 509 18.84 -37.50 61.80
C ALA A 509 20.16 -37.41 61.02
N GLU A 510 20.09 -37.44 59.70
CA GLU A 510 21.26 -37.30 58.81
C GLU A 510 21.72 -35.84 58.70
N VAL A 511 20.80 -34.90 58.47
CA VAL A 511 21.16 -33.49 58.18
C VAL A 511 21.58 -32.73 59.44
N ALA A 512 21.03 -33.08 60.61
CA ALA A 512 21.31 -32.41 61.88
C ALA A 512 21.34 -33.38 63.06
N PRO A 513 22.35 -34.28 63.12
CA PRO A 513 22.45 -35.31 64.16
C PRO A 513 22.51 -34.71 65.58
N HIS A 514 23.10 -33.53 65.74
CA HIS A 514 23.16 -32.81 67.01
C HIS A 514 21.79 -32.37 67.56
N LEU A 515 20.74 -32.36 66.74
CA LEU A 515 19.37 -32.01 67.14
C LEU A 515 18.49 -33.23 67.44
N VAL A 516 18.97 -34.44 67.13
CA VAL A 516 18.25 -35.68 67.43
C VAL A 516 17.92 -35.81 68.93
N PRO A 517 18.83 -35.49 69.88
CA PRO A 517 18.52 -35.53 71.31
C PRO A 517 17.47 -34.50 71.73
N GLU A 518 17.31 -33.41 70.98
CA GLU A 518 16.30 -32.39 71.25
C GLU A 518 14.93 -32.73 70.62
N PHE A 519 14.80 -33.80 69.84
CA PHE A 519 13.55 -34.13 69.16
C PHE A 519 12.60 -34.89 70.08
N ASP A 520 11.41 -34.35 70.34
CA ASP A 520 10.40 -34.96 71.23
C ASP A 520 9.61 -36.05 70.48
N VAL A 521 10.14 -37.28 70.44
CA VAL A 521 9.53 -38.39 69.69
C VAL A 521 8.12 -38.71 70.17
N GLU A 522 7.89 -38.68 71.48
CA GLU A 522 6.58 -38.99 72.09
C GLU A 522 5.51 -38.00 71.63
N LYS A 523 5.78 -36.68 71.68
CA LYS A 523 4.80 -35.67 71.24
C LYS A 523 4.63 -35.61 69.74
N ASN A 524 5.66 -35.94 68.97
CA ASN A 524 5.60 -35.89 67.51
C ASN A 524 5.02 -37.17 66.90
N GLY A 525 5.05 -38.30 67.62
CA GLY A 525 4.60 -39.61 67.13
C GLY A 525 5.39 -40.14 65.94
N ILE A 526 6.58 -39.59 65.68
CA ILE A 526 7.45 -39.95 64.55
C ILE A 526 8.91 -39.75 64.96
N THR A 527 9.81 -40.54 64.38
CA THR A 527 11.26 -40.44 64.63
C THR A 527 11.93 -39.46 63.66
N PRO A 528 13.05 -38.81 64.05
CA PRO A 528 13.69 -37.78 63.23
C PRO A 528 14.21 -38.28 61.87
N ASP A 529 14.56 -39.57 61.74
CA ASP A 529 14.93 -40.23 60.48
C ASP A 529 13.78 -40.34 59.46
N ARG A 530 12.55 -40.09 59.91
CA ARG A 530 11.34 -40.11 59.08
C ARG A 530 10.79 -38.72 58.77
N VAL A 531 11.49 -37.66 59.20
CA VAL A 531 11.08 -36.28 58.97
C VAL A 531 12.11 -35.55 58.11
N HIS A 532 11.68 -34.99 56.99
CA HIS A 532 12.52 -34.18 56.11
C HIS A 532 13.03 -32.91 56.81
N ALA A 533 14.34 -32.67 56.83
CA ALA A 533 14.99 -31.57 57.57
C ALA A 533 14.48 -30.16 57.20
N GLY A 534 14.10 -29.96 55.93
CA GLY A 534 13.56 -28.70 55.41
C GLY A 534 12.05 -28.50 55.59
N THR A 535 11.33 -29.38 56.31
CA THR A 535 9.87 -29.28 56.41
C THR A 535 9.41 -28.04 57.18
N ALA A 536 8.32 -27.41 56.71
CA ALA A 536 7.65 -26.32 57.42
C ALA A 536 6.70 -26.81 58.53
N ARG A 537 6.50 -28.13 58.66
CA ARG A 537 5.68 -28.73 59.73
C ARG A 537 6.25 -28.34 61.10
N VAL A 538 5.38 -27.88 61.99
CA VAL A 538 5.71 -27.60 63.40
C VAL A 538 5.87 -28.92 64.15
N LEU A 539 7.01 -29.08 64.82
CA LEU A 539 7.38 -30.26 65.58
C LEU A 539 7.74 -29.82 67.01
N TRP A 540 7.64 -30.75 67.95
CA TRP A 540 7.98 -30.55 69.34
C TRP A 540 9.45 -30.89 69.58
N TRP A 541 10.11 -30.02 70.35
CA TRP A 541 11.52 -30.14 70.71
C TRP A 541 11.67 -29.97 72.21
N VAL A 542 12.64 -30.63 72.82
CA VAL A 542 13.04 -30.46 74.22
C VAL A 542 14.45 -29.88 74.25
N CYS A 543 14.62 -28.68 74.78
CA CYS A 543 15.94 -28.07 74.83
C CYS A 543 16.81 -28.69 75.94
N PRO A 544 18.13 -28.46 75.95
CA PRO A 544 19.01 -28.98 77.00
C PRO A 544 18.66 -28.56 78.44
N LYS A 545 17.84 -27.51 78.60
CA LYS A 545 17.30 -27.07 79.91
C LYS A 545 15.97 -27.76 80.29
N GLY A 546 15.52 -28.73 79.50
CA GLY A 546 14.29 -29.50 79.74
C GLY A 546 12.98 -28.85 79.24
N HIS A 547 13.04 -27.67 78.60
CA HIS A 547 11.81 -27.02 78.12
C HIS A 547 11.29 -27.69 76.83
N SER A 548 10.03 -28.10 76.83
CA SER A 548 9.33 -28.57 75.63
C SER A 548 8.71 -27.40 74.84
N TYR A 549 9.05 -27.26 73.55
CA TYR A 549 8.64 -26.13 72.72
C TYR A 549 8.40 -26.50 71.24
N PRO A 550 7.45 -25.85 70.56
CA PRO A 550 7.16 -26.08 69.15
C PRO A 550 8.05 -25.22 68.25
N ALA A 551 8.60 -25.83 67.19
CA ALA A 551 9.31 -25.15 66.11
C ALA A 551 9.26 -25.99 64.82
N SER A 552 9.27 -25.35 63.65
CA SER A 552 9.38 -26.11 62.39
C SER A 552 10.81 -26.62 62.17
N ALA A 553 10.96 -27.80 61.56
CA ALA A 553 12.29 -28.34 61.21
C ALA A 553 13.10 -27.36 60.36
N ARG A 554 12.50 -26.72 59.36
CA ARG A 554 13.17 -25.71 58.51
C ARG A 554 13.87 -24.61 59.31
N PHE A 555 13.20 -24.08 60.33
CA PHE A 555 13.76 -23.02 61.19
C PHE A 555 14.77 -23.56 62.21
N ARG A 556 14.48 -24.73 62.81
CA ARG A 556 15.35 -25.32 63.83
C ARG A 556 16.66 -25.85 63.26
N VAL A 557 16.59 -26.56 62.13
CA VAL A 557 17.72 -27.22 61.46
C VAL A 557 18.56 -26.23 60.65
N HIS A 558 17.93 -25.41 59.79
CA HIS A 558 18.69 -24.55 58.86
C HIS A 558 18.91 -23.11 59.33
N ARG A 559 18.11 -22.60 60.29
CA ARG A 559 18.27 -21.23 60.83
C ARG A 559 18.73 -21.19 62.28
N GLY A 560 18.92 -22.34 62.93
CA GLY A 560 19.42 -22.42 64.30
C GLY A 560 18.51 -21.74 65.34
N THR A 561 17.19 -21.65 65.11
CA THR A 561 16.28 -21.01 66.07
C THR A 561 16.23 -21.81 67.37
N GLY A 562 16.68 -21.22 68.49
CA GLY A 562 16.68 -21.89 69.80
C GLY A 562 15.32 -21.90 70.52
N CYS A 563 15.30 -22.50 71.70
CA CYS A 563 14.12 -22.66 72.55
C CYS A 563 13.36 -21.34 72.79
N SER A 564 12.07 -21.32 72.45
CA SER A 564 11.21 -20.15 72.63
C SER A 564 10.94 -19.82 74.10
N VAL A 565 11.02 -20.80 75.01
CA VAL A 565 10.91 -20.58 76.46
C VAL A 565 12.18 -19.92 77.01
N CYS A 566 13.37 -20.45 76.68
CA CYS A 566 14.66 -19.86 77.08
C CYS A 566 14.82 -18.42 76.57
N ASN A 567 14.34 -18.15 75.35
CA ASN A 567 14.44 -16.84 74.72
C ASN A 567 13.26 -15.91 75.06
N ASN A 568 12.41 -16.26 76.04
CA ASN A 568 11.23 -15.49 76.47
C ASN A 568 10.28 -15.11 75.31
N LYS A 569 10.20 -15.93 74.26
CA LYS A 569 9.23 -15.80 73.17
C LYS A 569 7.92 -16.53 73.46
N ARG A 570 7.91 -17.44 74.44
CA ARG A 570 6.74 -18.19 74.90
C ARG A 570 6.72 -18.22 76.43
N LEU A 571 5.60 -17.82 77.02
CA LEU A 571 5.36 -17.88 78.46
C LEU A 571 5.03 -19.31 78.88
N VAL A 572 5.67 -19.76 79.96
CA VAL A 572 5.37 -20.98 80.68
C VAL A 572 5.35 -20.62 82.16
N GLU A 573 4.16 -20.67 82.75
CA GLU A 573 3.95 -20.47 84.19
C GLU A 573 4.77 -21.46 85.02
N GLY A 574 5.35 -20.99 86.12
CA GLY A 574 6.27 -21.73 86.97
C GLY A 574 7.69 -21.84 86.42
N VAL A 575 7.97 -21.29 85.23
CA VAL A 575 9.28 -21.45 84.55
C VAL A 575 9.89 -20.12 84.17
N ASN A 576 9.19 -19.31 83.36
CA ASN A 576 9.73 -18.04 82.86
C ASN A 576 8.78 -16.84 83.04
N ASP A 577 7.72 -17.00 83.82
CA ASP A 577 6.87 -15.91 84.28
C ASP A 577 7.57 -15.02 85.32
N LEU A 578 7.00 -13.83 85.54
CA LEU A 578 7.55 -12.82 86.42
C LEU A 578 7.52 -13.26 87.89
N ALA A 579 6.45 -13.90 88.34
CA ALA A 579 6.32 -14.35 89.73
C ALA A 579 7.39 -15.39 90.09
N THR A 580 7.71 -16.29 89.16
CA THR A 580 8.75 -17.31 89.34
C THR A 580 10.15 -16.71 89.27
N ARG A 581 10.39 -15.76 88.35
CA ARG A 581 11.75 -15.23 88.11
C ARG A 581 12.15 -14.07 89.02
N PHE A 582 11.20 -13.29 89.52
CA PHE A 582 11.40 -12.11 90.36
C PHE A 582 10.35 -12.06 91.49
N PRO A 583 10.28 -13.08 92.35
CA PRO A 583 9.27 -13.18 93.40
C PRO A 583 9.27 -11.97 94.34
N GLU A 584 10.43 -11.34 94.56
CA GLU A 584 10.60 -10.14 95.37
C GLU A 584 9.86 -8.91 94.82
N THR A 585 9.62 -8.86 93.50
CA THR A 585 8.92 -7.72 92.88
C THR A 585 7.40 -7.87 92.92
N VAL A 586 6.88 -9.08 93.13
CA VAL A 586 5.44 -9.37 93.16
C VAL A 586 4.72 -8.54 94.23
N ILE A 587 5.40 -8.24 95.33
CA ILE A 587 4.84 -7.44 96.44
C ILE A 587 4.55 -5.98 96.03
N ASP A 588 5.22 -5.48 94.99
CA ASP A 588 5.08 -4.12 94.48
C ASP A 588 4.20 -4.06 93.22
N TRP A 589 3.49 -5.15 92.90
CA TRP A 589 2.64 -5.22 91.71
C TRP A 589 1.42 -4.30 91.84
N ALA A 590 1.21 -3.40 90.88
CA ALA A 590 0.03 -2.54 90.90
C ALA A 590 -1.22 -3.28 90.39
N ASP A 591 -2.36 -3.08 91.06
CA ASP A 591 -3.67 -3.61 90.65
C ASP A 591 -4.15 -3.04 89.30
N SER A 592 -3.54 -1.96 88.81
CA SER A 592 -3.83 -1.39 87.47
C SER A 592 -3.36 -2.29 86.32
N ASN A 593 -2.48 -3.26 86.59
CA ASN A 593 -1.98 -4.15 85.54
C ASN A 593 -3.06 -5.14 85.07
N PRO A 594 -3.20 -5.36 83.76
CA PRO A 594 -4.28 -6.17 83.19
C PRO A 594 -4.13 -7.69 83.40
N LEU A 595 -2.92 -8.15 83.78
CA LEU A 595 -2.61 -9.56 83.99
C LEU A 595 -1.89 -9.74 85.32
N PRO A 596 -2.10 -10.85 86.04
CA PRO A 596 -1.34 -11.15 87.25
C PRO A 596 0.13 -11.49 86.92
N PRO A 597 1.06 -11.34 87.88
CA PRO A 597 2.50 -11.58 87.70
C PRO A 597 2.87 -12.92 87.06
N ASN A 598 2.16 -14.00 87.39
CA ASN A 598 2.40 -15.33 86.82
C ASN A 598 1.98 -15.45 85.34
N LYS A 599 1.22 -14.49 84.81
CA LYS A 599 0.80 -14.43 83.40
C LYS A 599 1.65 -13.47 82.56
N VAL A 600 2.73 -12.92 83.11
CA VAL A 600 3.58 -11.92 82.44
C VAL A 600 5.01 -12.45 82.28
N MET A 601 5.58 -12.33 81.08
CA MET A 601 7.01 -12.61 80.83
C MET A 601 7.86 -11.36 81.10
N ASN A 602 9.07 -11.57 81.61
CA ASN A 602 10.12 -10.54 81.71
C ASN A 602 10.58 -10.09 80.31
N LEU A 603 9.82 -9.20 79.69
CA LEU A 603 10.14 -8.52 78.45
C LEU A 603 10.33 -7.03 78.75
N SER A 604 11.09 -6.34 77.91
CA SER A 604 11.46 -4.92 77.98
C SER A 604 10.29 -3.93 77.91
N VAL A 605 9.11 -4.33 78.36
CA VAL A 605 7.86 -3.58 78.41
C VAL A 605 7.75 -2.92 79.79
N PRO A 606 7.39 -1.64 79.86
CA PRO A 606 7.06 -0.98 81.11
C PRO A 606 5.86 -1.65 81.79
N ILE A 607 5.96 -1.87 83.10
CA ILE A 607 4.91 -2.40 83.97
C ILE A 607 4.61 -1.35 85.03
N ASP A 608 3.36 -1.28 85.48
CA ASP A 608 2.96 -0.40 86.57
C ASP A 608 3.36 -1.03 87.92
N TRP A 609 4.10 -0.30 88.73
CA TRP A 609 4.50 -0.71 90.08
C TRP A 609 3.92 0.23 91.12
N LEU A 610 3.47 -0.32 92.25
CA LEU A 610 3.05 0.41 93.43
C LEU A 610 3.94 -0.05 94.60
N CYS A 611 4.87 0.79 95.04
CA CYS A 611 5.73 0.42 96.16
C CYS A 611 4.94 0.42 97.47
N GLN A 612 5.46 -0.29 98.48
CA GLN A 612 4.87 -0.32 99.83
C GLN A 612 4.73 1.06 100.52
N LYS A 613 5.46 2.09 100.07
CA LYS A 613 5.32 3.49 100.55
C LYS A 613 4.27 4.31 99.77
N GLY A 614 3.61 3.72 98.76
CA GLY A 614 2.56 4.35 97.97
C GLY A 614 3.00 5.06 96.68
N HIS A 615 4.28 5.02 96.32
CA HIS A 615 4.77 5.62 95.07
C HIS A 615 4.42 4.74 93.86
N THR A 616 3.95 5.36 92.78
CA THR A 616 3.63 4.69 91.51
C THR A 616 4.70 4.96 90.47
N GLU A 617 5.13 3.93 89.75
CA GLU A 617 6.17 4.04 88.72
C GLU A 617 5.89 3.09 87.55
N GLN A 618 6.06 3.59 86.31
CA GLN A 618 6.14 2.73 85.13
C GLN A 618 7.59 2.43 84.77
N THR A 619 8.00 1.18 84.94
CA THR A 619 9.35 0.74 84.54
C THR A 619 9.38 -0.76 84.25
N THR A 620 10.45 -1.22 83.61
CA THR A 620 10.61 -2.65 83.30
C THR A 620 10.91 -3.45 84.57
N THR A 621 10.48 -4.72 84.61
CA THR A 621 10.79 -5.65 85.72
C THR A 621 12.27 -5.71 86.07
N ARG A 622 13.15 -5.71 85.05
CA ARG A 622 14.60 -5.75 85.28
C ARG A 622 15.12 -4.52 86.02
N VAL A 623 14.57 -3.34 85.71
CA VAL A 623 14.95 -2.10 86.40
C VAL A 623 14.39 -2.12 87.82
N ARG A 624 13.11 -2.49 87.98
CA ARG A 624 12.47 -2.59 89.30
C ARG A 624 13.19 -3.58 90.22
N ALA A 625 13.43 -4.81 89.76
CA ALA A 625 14.12 -5.84 90.53
C ALA A 625 15.55 -5.42 90.91
N LYS A 626 16.24 -4.67 90.05
CA LYS A 626 17.64 -4.27 90.31
C LYS A 626 17.76 -3.02 91.20
N ARG A 627 16.86 -2.05 91.07
CA ARG A 627 17.01 -0.72 91.68
C ARG A 627 15.93 -0.39 92.71
N GLY A 628 14.87 -1.19 92.81
CA GLY A 628 13.70 -0.87 93.64
C GLY A 628 12.90 0.31 93.08
N CYS A 629 12.13 0.96 93.96
CA CYS A 629 11.38 2.17 93.66
C CYS A 629 12.32 3.36 93.53
N LYS A 630 12.21 4.13 92.43
CA LYS A 630 13.09 5.30 92.19
C LYS A 630 13.03 6.37 93.27
N GLU A 631 11.88 6.53 93.92
CA GLU A 631 11.65 7.57 94.95
C GLU A 631 11.95 7.10 96.38
N CYS A 632 12.19 5.81 96.59
CA CYS A 632 12.52 5.23 97.90
C CYS A 632 14.02 5.18 98.12
#